data_AF-A0A8J4FVF9-F1
#
_entry.id   AF-A0A8J4FVF9-F1
#
_cell.length_a   1.000
_cell.length_b   1.000
_cell.length_c   1.000
_cell.angle_alpha   90.00
_cell.angle_beta   90.00
_cell.angle_gamma   90.00
#
_symmetry.space_group_name_H-M   'P 1'
#
loop_
_entity.id
_entity.type
_entity.pdbx_description
1 polymer ?
#
loop_
_entity_poly.entity_id
_entity_poly.type
_entity_poly.pdbx_seq_one_letter_code
_entity_poly.pdbx_strand_id
1 'polypeptide(L)'
;PAKVLVIGGGVAGLAAVGAAKSLGAIVRVFDTRGAVREQAKSMGAEFLTVDIHEEGESGTGYSKEMSPAFIRAEMKLFAAQCKEVDIIITTALIPGKGAPLLITKDMVDSMKPGSVIVDLSAEAGGNCAYTKPGEVVRTPNRVTVIGYTDMPSRMAGQSSSLYANNISKLLLSAGPFTGGPKGHFM
;
A
#
# COMPACT_ATOMS: atom_id res chain seq x y z
N PRO A 1 16.79 -6.03 -13.30
CA PRO A 1 15.37 -5.68 -13.06
C PRO A 1 15.28 -4.73 -11.87
N ALA A 2 14.33 -3.80 -11.85
CA ALA A 2 14.12 -2.92 -10.69
C ALA A 2 13.65 -3.73 -9.47
N LYS A 3 14.07 -3.32 -8.27
CA LYS A 3 13.60 -3.86 -7.00
C LYS A 3 12.54 -2.95 -6.40
N VAL A 4 11.34 -3.49 -6.18
CA VAL A 4 10.18 -2.74 -5.65
C VAL A 4 9.81 -3.31 -4.28
N LEU A 5 9.71 -2.43 -3.29
CA LEU A 5 9.13 -2.76 -1.98
C LEU A 5 7.72 -2.18 -1.90
N VAL A 6 6.75 -3.01 -1.53
CA VAL A 6 5.39 -2.58 -1.22
C VAL A 6 5.14 -2.76 0.28
N ILE A 7 4.72 -1.69 0.95
CA ILE A 7 4.42 -1.68 2.38
C ILE A 7 2.90 -1.54 2.56
N GLY A 8 2.30 -2.57 3.13
CA GLY A 8 0.86 -2.81 3.17
C GLY A 8 0.39 -3.61 1.95
N GLY A 9 -0.30 -4.72 2.19
CA GLY A 9 -0.88 -5.60 1.18
C GLY A 9 -2.41 -5.63 1.26
N GLY A 10 -3.02 -4.46 1.46
CA GLY A 10 -4.43 -4.25 1.15
C GLY A 10 -4.68 -4.23 -0.36
N VAL A 11 -5.88 -3.78 -0.77
CA VAL A 11 -6.28 -3.72 -2.18
C VAL A 11 -5.27 -2.95 -3.04
N ALA A 12 -4.87 -1.74 -2.60
CA ALA A 12 -3.90 -0.92 -3.32
C ALA A 12 -2.50 -1.57 -3.38
N GLY A 13 -2.06 -2.15 -2.27
CA GLY A 13 -0.77 -2.83 -2.17
C GLY A 13 -0.67 -4.03 -3.11
N LEU A 14 -1.66 -4.93 -3.10
CA LEU A 14 -1.66 -6.08 -4.00
C LEU A 14 -1.80 -5.68 -5.47
N ALA A 15 -2.57 -4.63 -5.78
CA ALA A 15 -2.61 -4.07 -7.13
C ALA A 15 -1.23 -3.56 -7.58
N ALA A 16 -0.50 -2.87 -6.69
CA ALA A 16 0.86 -2.43 -6.95
C ALA A 16 1.84 -3.61 -7.16
N VAL A 17 1.70 -4.68 -6.39
CA VAL A 17 2.46 -5.92 -6.57
C VAL A 17 2.23 -6.51 -7.95
N GLY A 18 0.96 -6.67 -8.34
CA GLY A 18 0.60 -7.23 -9.64
C GLY A 18 1.15 -6.41 -10.81
N ALA A 19 0.98 -5.08 -10.74
CA ALA A 19 1.50 -4.17 -11.75
C ALA A 19 3.04 -4.26 -11.84
N ALA A 20 3.76 -4.15 -10.72
CA ALA A 20 5.22 -4.22 -10.70
C ALA A 20 5.76 -5.56 -11.19
N LYS A 21 5.14 -6.69 -10.78
CA LYS A 21 5.49 -8.03 -11.26
C LYS A 21 5.27 -8.18 -12.77
N SER A 22 4.16 -7.66 -13.30
CA SER A 22 3.88 -7.69 -14.75
C SER A 22 4.91 -6.94 -15.58
N LEU A 23 5.56 -5.93 -15.01
CA LEU A 23 6.66 -5.17 -15.62
C LEU A 23 8.04 -5.84 -15.44
N GLY A 24 8.11 -7.04 -14.85
CA GLY A 24 9.35 -7.80 -14.66
C GLY A 24 10.19 -7.35 -13.46
N ALA A 25 9.62 -6.59 -12.53
CA ALA A 25 10.33 -6.19 -11.32
C ALA A 25 10.49 -7.37 -10.33
N ILE A 26 11.54 -7.28 -9.50
CA ILE A 26 11.65 -8.09 -8.28
C ILE A 26 10.83 -7.38 -7.21
N VAL A 27 9.75 -8.00 -6.74
CA VAL A 27 8.82 -7.36 -5.81
C VAL A 27 8.90 -8.02 -4.44
N ARG A 28 9.07 -7.20 -3.43
CA ARG A 28 9.04 -7.54 -2.01
C ARG A 28 7.82 -6.88 -1.38
N VAL A 29 7.15 -7.56 -0.46
CA VAL A 29 5.93 -7.07 0.19
C VAL A 29 6.06 -7.26 1.69
N PHE A 30 5.67 -6.26 2.46
CA PHE A 30 5.52 -6.37 3.90
C PHE A 30 4.08 -6.02 4.29
N ASP A 31 3.45 -6.85 5.12
CA ASP A 31 2.19 -6.54 5.80
C ASP A 31 2.20 -7.21 7.19
N THR A 32 1.60 -6.56 8.17
CA THR A 32 1.41 -7.07 9.53
C THR A 32 0.46 -8.27 9.63
N ARG A 33 -0.38 -8.48 8.61
CA ARG A 33 -1.41 -9.54 8.58
C ARG A 33 -0.89 -10.78 7.87
N GLY A 34 -1.03 -11.93 8.53
CA GLY A 34 -0.60 -13.22 7.98
C GLY A 34 -1.33 -13.62 6.69
N ALA A 35 -2.62 -13.27 6.56
CA ALA A 35 -3.45 -13.62 5.40
C ALA A 35 -2.90 -13.10 4.07
N VAL A 36 -2.18 -11.98 4.08
CA VAL A 36 -1.59 -11.36 2.90
C VAL A 36 -0.40 -12.17 2.36
N ARG A 37 0.26 -12.98 3.20
CA ARG A 37 1.44 -13.76 2.81
C ARG A 37 1.16 -14.69 1.64
N GLU A 38 0.09 -15.46 1.70
CA GLU A 38 -0.26 -16.42 0.65
C GLU A 38 -0.71 -15.72 -0.64
N GLN A 39 -1.36 -14.56 -0.52
CA GLN A 39 -1.72 -13.71 -1.67
C GLN A 39 -0.47 -13.14 -2.35
N ALA A 40 0.49 -12.61 -1.58
CA ALA A 40 1.74 -12.07 -2.14
C ALA A 40 2.57 -13.16 -2.84
N LYS A 41 2.65 -14.35 -2.24
CA LYS A 41 3.35 -15.50 -2.84
C LYS A 41 2.70 -15.97 -4.14
N SER A 42 1.37 -16.05 -4.21
CA SER A 42 0.66 -16.46 -5.44
C SER A 42 0.88 -15.48 -6.61
N MET A 43 1.13 -14.21 -6.29
CA MET A 43 1.52 -13.17 -7.25
C MET A 43 3.03 -13.17 -7.58
N GLY A 44 3.81 -14.08 -6.98
CA GLY A 44 5.25 -14.22 -7.22
C GLY A 44 6.09 -13.13 -6.56
N ALA A 45 5.59 -12.52 -5.48
CA ALA A 45 6.33 -11.56 -4.66
C ALA A 45 6.93 -12.23 -3.42
N GLU A 46 8.06 -11.70 -2.96
CA GLU A 46 8.72 -12.12 -1.72
C GLU A 46 8.02 -11.45 -0.52
N PHE A 47 7.45 -12.24 0.40
CA PHE A 47 6.84 -11.70 1.60
C PHE A 47 7.87 -11.55 2.72
N LEU A 48 8.14 -10.31 3.13
CA LEU A 48 9.07 -9.99 4.20
C LEU A 48 8.39 -10.13 5.56
N THR A 49 9.15 -10.60 6.55
CA THR A 49 8.69 -10.81 7.93
C THR A 49 9.71 -10.28 8.91
N VAL A 50 9.26 -9.94 10.11
CA VAL A 50 10.13 -9.71 11.27
C VAL A 50 10.14 -10.95 12.15
N ASP A 51 11.23 -11.19 12.87
CA ASP A 51 11.42 -12.38 13.72
C ASP A 51 10.50 -12.40 14.97
N ILE A 52 9.75 -11.32 15.21
CA ILE A 52 8.79 -11.20 16.30
C ILE A 52 7.42 -11.62 15.79
N HIS A 53 6.94 -12.78 16.22
CA HIS A 53 5.61 -13.28 15.88
C HIS A 53 4.52 -12.60 16.71
N GLU A 54 3.98 -11.51 16.19
CA GLU A 54 2.74 -10.90 16.63
C GLU A 54 1.78 -10.80 15.43
N GLU A 55 0.54 -11.27 15.57
CA GLU A 55 -0.47 -11.13 14.52
C GLU A 55 -1.08 -9.72 14.56
N GLY A 56 -0.93 -8.95 13.49
CA GLY A 56 -1.44 -7.60 13.37
C GLY A 56 -2.88 -7.47 12.90
N GLU A 57 -3.63 -8.57 12.81
CA GLU A 57 -5.01 -8.57 12.32
C GLU A 57 -6.01 -8.27 13.46
N SER A 58 -6.99 -7.41 13.18
CA SER A 58 -8.20 -7.23 13.99
C SER A 58 -9.30 -8.18 13.50
N GLY A 59 -10.31 -8.48 14.31
CA GLY A 59 -11.42 -9.37 13.94
C GLY A 59 -12.27 -8.92 12.73
N THR A 60 -11.94 -7.79 12.10
CA THR A 60 -12.60 -7.23 10.92
C THR A 60 -11.72 -7.24 9.65
N GLY A 61 -10.51 -7.80 9.72
CA GLY A 61 -9.56 -7.88 8.59
C GLY A 61 -8.64 -6.65 8.43
N TYR A 62 -8.78 -5.63 9.29
CA TYR A 62 -7.91 -4.43 9.33
C TYR A 62 -6.71 -4.61 10.28
N SER A 63 -5.67 -3.81 10.09
CA SER A 63 -4.48 -3.79 10.96
C SER A 63 -4.73 -3.17 12.34
N LYS A 64 -4.10 -3.69 13.39
CA LYS A 64 -4.06 -3.11 14.76
C LYS A 64 -2.68 -2.53 15.08
N GLU A 65 -2.58 -1.75 16.17
CA GLU A 65 -1.29 -1.28 16.66
C GLU A 65 -0.44 -2.43 17.21
N MET A 66 0.84 -2.42 16.83
CA MET A 66 1.82 -3.45 17.18
C MET A 66 2.65 -3.04 18.39
N SER A 67 3.31 -4.00 19.05
CA SER A 67 4.15 -3.68 20.19
C SER A 67 5.36 -2.81 19.80
N PRO A 68 5.93 -2.02 20.74
CA PRO A 68 7.14 -1.24 20.47
C PRO A 68 8.32 -2.09 20.00
N ALA A 69 8.39 -3.36 20.40
CA ALA A 69 9.42 -4.28 19.94
C ALA A 69 9.24 -4.64 18.46
N PHE A 70 8.01 -4.93 18.04
CA PHE A 70 7.66 -5.18 16.65
C PHE A 70 7.98 -3.96 15.79
N ILE A 71 7.55 -2.76 16.19
CA ILE A 71 7.81 -1.51 15.44
C ILE A 71 9.32 -1.30 15.27
N ARG A 72 10.14 -1.55 16.29
CA ARG A 72 11.61 -1.44 16.15
C ARG A 72 12.17 -2.44 15.14
N ALA A 73 11.69 -3.68 15.14
CA ALA A 73 12.12 -4.70 14.19
C ALA A 73 11.68 -4.36 12.76
N GLU A 74 10.46 -3.86 12.60
CA GLU A 74 9.89 -3.39 11.33
C GLU A 74 10.70 -2.22 10.76
N MET A 75 11.00 -1.20 11.58
CA MET A 75 11.81 -0.06 11.15
C MET A 75 13.23 -0.48 10.77
N LYS A 76 13.82 -1.46 11.48
CA LYS A 76 15.13 -2.03 11.13
C LYS A 76 15.08 -2.75 9.78
N LEU A 77 14.02 -3.52 9.52
CA LEU A 77 13.79 -4.18 8.23
C LEU A 77 13.69 -3.14 7.11
N PHE A 78 12.88 -2.09 7.27
CA PHE A 78 12.74 -1.05 6.26
C PHE A 78 14.04 -0.28 6.00
N ALA A 79 14.81 0.04 7.04
CA ALA A 79 16.13 0.65 6.87
C ALA A 79 17.08 -0.22 6.05
N ALA A 80 17.05 -1.54 6.23
CA ALA A 80 17.86 -2.46 5.42
C ALA A 80 17.37 -2.50 3.97
N GLN A 81 16.05 -2.57 3.74
CA GLN A 81 15.48 -2.62 2.40
C GLN A 81 15.72 -1.33 1.61
N CYS A 82 15.61 -0.14 2.24
CA CYS A 82 15.79 1.16 1.58
C CYS A 82 17.15 1.29 0.87
N LYS A 83 18.19 0.65 1.41
CA LYS A 83 19.53 0.66 0.79
C LYS A 83 19.61 -0.15 -0.51
N GLU A 84 18.72 -1.12 -0.69
CA GLU A 84 18.77 -2.04 -1.83
C GLU A 84 17.75 -1.76 -2.92
N VAL A 85 16.55 -1.31 -2.54
CA VAL A 85 15.40 -1.18 -3.44
C VAL A 85 15.45 0.12 -4.23
N ASP A 86 14.85 0.09 -5.42
CA ASP A 86 14.83 1.22 -6.34
C ASP A 86 13.50 1.98 -6.24
N ILE A 87 12.40 1.28 -5.89
CA ILE A 87 11.07 1.87 -5.71
C ILE A 87 10.45 1.38 -4.40
N ILE A 88 9.81 2.30 -3.66
CA ILE A 88 8.97 1.98 -2.50
C ILE A 88 7.55 2.47 -2.77
N ILE A 89 6.55 1.64 -2.50
CA ILE A 89 5.13 2.01 -2.56
C ILE A 89 4.54 1.78 -1.17
N THR A 90 4.08 2.84 -0.51
CA THR A 90 3.51 2.76 0.84
C THR A 90 2.01 2.95 0.81
N THR A 91 1.29 2.06 1.50
CA THR A 91 -0.18 1.99 1.51
C THR A 91 -0.75 1.78 2.91
N ALA A 92 0.07 1.94 3.95
CA ALA A 92 -0.31 1.63 5.31
C ALA A 92 -1.21 2.72 5.89
N LEU A 93 -2.45 2.36 6.21
CA LEU A 93 -3.42 3.24 6.84
C LEU A 93 -4.25 2.45 7.85
N ILE A 94 -4.37 2.98 9.06
CA ILE A 94 -5.24 2.43 10.10
C ILE A 94 -6.51 3.30 10.15
N PRO A 95 -7.71 2.72 9.98
CA PRO A 95 -8.95 3.48 10.04
C PRO A 95 -9.07 4.33 11.32
N GLY A 96 -9.43 5.60 11.17
CA GLY A 96 -9.60 6.55 12.28
C GLY A 96 -8.31 7.12 12.87
N LYS A 97 -7.14 6.77 12.31
CA LYS A 97 -5.83 7.33 12.69
C LYS A 97 -5.13 7.92 11.47
N GLY A 98 -4.15 8.79 11.73
CA GLY A 98 -3.24 9.27 10.69
C GLY A 98 -2.35 8.14 10.15
N ALA A 99 -1.72 8.39 9.01
CA ALA A 99 -0.74 7.47 8.44
C ALA A 99 0.45 7.30 9.41
N PRO A 100 0.88 6.07 9.72
CA PRO A 100 2.07 5.86 10.53
C PRO A 100 3.32 6.25 9.73
N LEU A 101 4.29 6.89 10.39
CA LEU A 101 5.60 7.18 9.79
C LEU A 101 6.44 5.90 9.74
N LEU A 102 6.65 5.36 8.54
CA LEU A 102 7.35 4.08 8.32
C LEU A 102 8.68 4.27 7.58
N ILE A 103 8.79 5.30 6.74
CA ILE A 103 10.01 5.63 6.01
C ILE A 103 10.56 6.96 6.52
N THR A 104 11.62 6.90 7.32
CA THR A 104 12.25 8.10 7.91
C THR A 104 13.14 8.84 6.93
N LYS A 105 13.52 10.08 7.24
CA LYS A 105 14.45 10.87 6.39
C LYS A 105 15.76 10.11 6.15
N ASP A 106 16.38 9.58 7.20
CA ASP A 106 17.62 8.80 7.10
C ASP A 106 17.47 7.57 6.20
N MET A 107 16.31 6.92 6.22
CA MET A 107 16.03 5.79 5.33
C MET A 107 15.98 6.26 3.86
N VAL A 108 15.25 7.34 3.56
CA VAL A 108 15.20 7.93 2.21
C VAL A 108 16.58 8.40 1.75
N ASP A 109 17.33 9.04 2.64
CA ASP A 109 18.66 9.58 2.35
C ASP A 109 19.68 8.46 2.08
N SER A 110 19.44 7.26 2.62
CA SER A 110 20.23 6.05 2.35
C SER A 110 19.89 5.33 1.05
N MET A 111 18.79 5.70 0.38
CA MET A 111 18.40 5.11 -0.90
C MET A 111 19.35 5.53 -2.02
N LYS A 112 19.38 4.75 -3.10
CA LYS A 112 20.14 5.07 -4.30
C LYS A 112 19.61 6.37 -4.93
N PRO A 113 20.50 7.26 -5.42
CA PRO A 113 20.07 8.41 -6.19
C PRO A 113 19.25 8.00 -7.42
N GLY A 114 18.11 8.64 -7.64
CA GLY A 114 17.17 8.28 -8.71
C GLY A 114 16.08 7.29 -8.28
N SER A 115 16.13 6.75 -7.06
CA SER A 115 15.02 5.96 -6.51
C SER A 115 13.73 6.78 -6.40
N VAL A 116 12.60 6.07 -6.33
CA VAL A 116 11.26 6.67 -6.25
C VAL A 116 10.48 6.11 -5.05
N ILE A 117 9.78 6.98 -4.33
CA ILE A 117 8.79 6.59 -3.33
C ILE A 117 7.42 7.07 -3.81
N VAL A 118 6.42 6.20 -3.79
CA VAL A 118 5.02 6.54 -4.04
C VAL A 118 4.24 6.33 -2.75
N ASP A 119 3.79 7.43 -2.15
CA ASP A 119 3.08 7.40 -0.88
C ASP A 119 1.58 7.56 -1.09
N LEU A 120 0.87 6.43 -1.10
CA LEU A 120 -0.59 6.41 -1.29
C LEU A 120 -1.36 6.85 -0.05
N SER A 121 -0.67 7.08 1.08
CA SER A 121 -1.26 7.55 2.33
C SER A 121 -1.09 9.06 2.57
N ALA A 122 -0.63 9.80 1.54
CA ALA A 122 -0.30 11.22 1.64
C ALA A 122 -1.46 12.08 2.19
N GLU A 123 -2.72 11.76 1.85
CA GLU A 123 -3.89 12.49 2.35
C GLU A 123 -4.07 12.38 3.88
N ALA A 124 -3.56 11.31 4.48
CA ALA A 124 -3.63 11.03 5.91
C ALA A 124 -2.33 11.40 6.66
N GLY A 125 -1.45 12.17 6.03
CA GLY A 125 -0.16 12.60 6.58
C GLY A 125 1.06 11.93 5.96
N GLY A 126 0.88 10.82 5.23
CA GLY A 126 1.95 10.08 4.57
C GLY A 126 2.72 9.11 5.46
N ASN A 127 3.19 8.01 4.86
CA ASN A 127 4.07 7.04 5.50
C ASN A 127 5.56 7.44 5.39
N CYS A 128 5.89 8.41 4.53
CA CYS A 128 7.26 8.87 4.29
C CYS A 128 7.50 10.28 4.83
N ALA A 129 8.63 10.48 5.51
CA ALA A 129 9.00 11.76 6.15
C ALA A 129 9.18 12.93 5.16
N TYR A 130 9.42 12.65 3.88
CA TYR A 130 9.57 13.65 2.83
C TYR A 130 8.27 13.92 2.06
N THR A 131 7.19 13.18 2.36
CA THR A 131 5.90 13.36 1.69
C THR A 131 5.34 14.75 1.96
N LYS A 132 4.95 15.42 0.87
CA LYS A 132 4.10 16.61 0.91
C LYS A 132 2.80 16.28 0.17
N PRO A 133 1.64 16.33 0.84
CA PRO A 133 0.37 16.00 0.21
C PRO A 133 0.11 16.85 -1.05
N GLY A 134 -0.20 16.19 -2.16
CA GLY A 134 -0.47 16.82 -3.46
C GLY A 134 0.78 17.12 -4.30
N GLU A 135 1.99 16.92 -3.78
CA GLU A 135 3.23 17.33 -4.44
C GLU A 135 4.13 16.14 -4.82
N VAL A 136 5.06 16.42 -5.74
CA VAL A 136 6.24 15.59 -5.98
C VAL A 136 7.46 16.32 -5.44
N VAL A 137 8.10 15.72 -4.44
CA VAL A 137 9.28 16.27 -3.77
C VAL A 137 10.52 15.56 -4.28
N ARG A 138 11.56 16.32 -4.63
CA ARG A 138 12.90 15.76 -4.89
C ARG A 138 13.81 16.06 -3.71
N THR A 139 14.36 15.03 -3.10
CA THR A 139 15.26 15.15 -1.95
C THR A 139 16.68 15.58 -2.36
N PRO A 140 17.52 16.06 -1.42
CA PRO A 140 18.92 16.39 -1.71
C PRO A 140 19.73 15.22 -2.28
N ASN A 141 19.46 13.98 -1.85
CA ASN A 141 20.11 12.77 -2.39
C ASN A 141 19.51 12.28 -3.73
N ARG A 142 18.63 13.09 -4.36
CA ARG A 142 17.99 12.85 -5.67
C ARG A 142 16.98 11.70 -5.69
N VAL A 143 16.35 11.38 -4.57
CA VAL A 143 15.16 10.51 -4.51
C VAL A 143 13.92 11.35 -4.85
N THR A 144 12.99 10.75 -5.59
CA THR A 144 11.71 11.40 -5.93
C THR A 144 10.61 10.81 -5.06
N VAL A 145 9.91 11.64 -4.30
CA VAL A 145 8.80 11.25 -3.42
C VAL A 145 7.50 11.81 -3.99
N ILE A 146 6.62 10.92 -4.41
CA ILE A 146 5.32 11.23 -5.01
C ILE A 146 4.25 11.11 -3.95
N GLY A 147 3.62 12.23 -3.58
CA GLY A 147 2.59 12.32 -2.54
C GLY A 147 1.23 12.78 -3.06
N TYR A 148 0.86 12.44 -4.29
CA TYR A 148 -0.43 12.84 -4.85
C TYR A 148 -1.61 12.27 -4.03
N THR A 149 -2.60 13.12 -3.77
CA THR A 149 -3.82 12.76 -3.01
C THR A 149 -5.00 12.42 -3.92
N ASP A 150 -4.81 12.47 -5.24
CA ASP A 150 -5.84 12.31 -6.27
C ASP A 150 -5.54 11.15 -7.22
N MET A 151 -4.83 10.13 -6.74
CA MET A 151 -4.37 8.99 -7.56
C MET A 151 -5.48 8.34 -8.41
N PRO A 152 -6.72 8.10 -7.89
CA PRO A 152 -7.81 7.61 -8.74
C PRO A 152 -8.18 8.56 -9.89
N SER A 153 -8.18 9.87 -9.66
CA SER A 153 -8.51 10.88 -10.69
C SER A 153 -7.51 10.87 -11.85
N ARG A 154 -6.29 10.37 -11.65
CA ARG A 154 -5.27 10.22 -12.69
C ARG A 154 -5.54 9.05 -13.64
N MET A 155 -6.56 8.23 -13.36
CA MET A 155 -7.15 7.25 -14.26
C MET A 155 -8.67 7.46 -14.37
N ALA A 156 -9.11 8.72 -14.51
CA ALA A 156 -10.51 9.14 -14.42
C ALA A 156 -11.51 8.27 -15.21
N GLY A 157 -11.17 7.82 -16.43
CA GLY A 157 -12.06 6.96 -17.22
C GLY A 157 -12.36 5.61 -16.56
N GLN A 158 -11.33 4.95 -16.01
CA GLN A 158 -11.48 3.68 -15.30
C GLN A 158 -12.15 3.89 -13.95
N SER A 159 -11.72 4.89 -13.19
CA SER A 159 -12.30 5.21 -11.88
C SER A 159 -13.78 5.56 -11.97
N SER A 160 -14.18 6.37 -12.95
CA SER A 160 -15.59 6.73 -13.18
C SER A 160 -16.42 5.50 -13.56
N SER A 161 -15.91 4.64 -14.44
CA SER A 161 -16.61 3.42 -14.86
C SER A 161 -16.82 2.45 -13.69
N LEU A 162 -15.78 2.21 -12.88
CA LEU A 162 -15.87 1.33 -11.71
C LEU A 162 -16.77 1.91 -10.61
N TYR A 163 -16.67 3.22 -10.36
CA TYR A 163 -17.53 3.89 -9.38
C TYR A 163 -18.99 3.86 -9.81
N ALA A 164 -19.30 4.17 -11.07
CA ALA A 164 -20.66 4.07 -11.62
C ALA A 164 -21.21 2.65 -11.49
N ASN A 165 -20.40 1.62 -11.77
CA ASN A 165 -20.81 0.22 -11.58
C ASN A 165 -21.16 -0.10 -10.11
N ASN A 166 -20.38 0.40 -9.15
CA ASN A 166 -20.69 0.24 -7.73
C ASN A 166 -22.01 0.91 -7.34
N ILE A 167 -22.28 2.12 -7.82
CA ILE A 167 -23.54 2.83 -7.58
C ILE A 167 -24.71 2.08 -8.20
N SER A 168 -24.60 1.63 -9.46
CA SER A 168 -25.64 0.84 -10.12
C SER A 168 -25.97 -0.43 -9.35
N LYS A 169 -24.94 -1.18 -8.90
CA LYS A 169 -25.13 -2.39 -8.09
C LYS A 169 -25.78 -2.10 -6.74
N LEU A 170 -25.39 -1.00 -6.08
CA LEU A 170 -26.02 -0.58 -4.84
C LEU A 170 -27.52 -0.31 -5.05
N LEU A 171 -27.89 0.49 -6.05
CA LEU A 171 -29.28 0.82 -6.37
C LEU A 171 -30.09 -0.43 -6.71
N LEU A 172 -29.55 -1.32 -7.54
CA LEU A 172 -30.19 -2.59 -7.87
C LEU A 172 -30.35 -3.49 -6.65
N SER A 173 -29.46 -3.41 -5.65
CA SER A 173 -29.52 -4.20 -4.40
C SER A 173 -30.42 -3.60 -3.31
N ALA A 174 -30.75 -2.30 -3.39
CA ALA A 174 -31.56 -1.59 -2.40
C ALA A 174 -33.03 -1.38 -2.83
N GLY A 175 -33.34 -1.58 -4.11
CA GLY A 175 -34.69 -1.39 -4.66
C GLY A 175 -35.70 -2.45 -4.20
N PRO A 176 -37.02 -2.16 -4.29
CA PRO A 176 -38.08 -3.07 -3.83
C PRO A 176 -38.18 -4.40 -4.61
N PHE A 177 -37.47 -4.53 -5.73
CA PHE A 177 -37.39 -5.76 -6.54
C PHE A 177 -36.36 -6.79 -6.04
N THR A 178 -35.72 -6.52 -4.90
CA THR A 178 -34.60 -7.32 -4.33
C THR A 178 -35.05 -8.46 -3.41
N GLY A 179 -36.37 -8.64 -3.24
CA GLY A 179 -36.95 -9.76 -2.50
C GLY A 179 -36.95 -11.10 -3.25
N GLY A 180 -36.36 -11.18 -4.45
CA GLY A 180 -36.21 -12.42 -5.22
C GLY A 180 -35.03 -13.28 -4.74
N PRO A 181 -35.00 -14.58 -5.09
CA PRO A 181 -33.90 -15.47 -4.75
C PRO A 181 -32.56 -14.91 -5.23
N LYS A 182 -31.55 -14.93 -4.34
CA LYS A 182 -30.19 -14.43 -4.57
C LYS A 182 -29.64 -14.95 -5.91
N GLY A 183 -29.37 -14.06 -6.87
CA GLY A 183 -28.83 -14.40 -8.19
C GLY A 183 -29.79 -14.29 -9.38
N HIS A 184 -31.04 -13.85 -9.17
CA HIS A 184 -31.94 -13.43 -10.25
C HIS A 184 -32.11 -11.91 -10.24
N PHE A 185 -31.65 -11.25 -11.29
CA PHE A 185 -32.00 -9.86 -11.61
C PHE A 185 -33.00 -9.96 -12.78
N MET A 186 -34.24 -9.49 -12.59
CA MET A 186 -35.17 -9.28 -13.72
C MET A 186 -34.72 -8.10 -14.56
#